data_AF-A0A523W4W5-F1
#
_entry.id   AF-A0A523W4W5-F1
#
_cell.length_a   1.000
_cell.length_b   1.000
_cell.length_c   1.000
_cell.angle_alpha   90.00
_cell.angle_beta   90.00
_cell.angle_gamma   90.00
#
_symmetry.space_group_name_H-M   'P 1'
#
loop_
_entity.id
_entity.type
_entity.pdbx_description
1 polymer ?
#
loop_
_entity_poly.entity_id
_entity_poly.type
_entity_poly.pdbx_seq_one_letter_code
_entity_poly.pdbx_strand_id
1 'polypeptide(L)' 'MLSKYERYKKQSDVYIYPHKHCKKCDKIIEEGITYCSECYAILQDKKKKKKWYKFKKKKQNAEESD' A
#
# COMPACT_ATOMS: atom_id res chain seq x y z
N MET A 1 5.58 39.81 16.19
CA MET A 1 4.40 39.58 15.32
C MET A 1 4.87 39.70 13.88
N LEU A 2 4.61 38.71 13.02
CA LEU A 2 4.91 38.84 11.59
C LEU A 2 3.96 39.88 10.96
N SER A 3 4.54 40.75 10.14
CA SER A 3 3.82 41.79 9.39
C SER A 3 2.79 41.15 8.46
N LYS A 4 1.70 41.86 8.18
CA LYS A 4 0.66 41.45 7.20
C LYS A 4 1.32 41.09 5.85
N TYR A 5 2.38 41.79 5.45
CA TYR A 5 3.11 41.56 4.21
C TYR A 5 3.99 40.30 4.22
N GLU A 6 4.56 39.93 5.37
CA GLU A 6 5.42 38.74 5.47
C GLU A 6 4.63 37.44 5.37
N ARG A 7 3.34 37.45 5.77
CA ARG A 7 2.41 36.32 5.52
C ARG A 7 2.13 36.10 4.03
N TYR A 8 2.21 37.15 3.22
CA TYR A 8 2.01 37.08 1.77
C TYR A 8 3.31 36.96 0.97
N LYS A 9 4.46 36.76 1.62
CA LYS A 9 5.71 36.38 0.95
C LYS A 9 5.56 34.90 0.56
N LYS A 10 4.78 34.73 -0.52
CA LYS A 10 4.27 33.48 -1.06
C LYS A 10 5.34 32.41 -0.98
N GLN A 11 4.99 31.29 -0.35
CA GLN A 11 5.58 29.99 -0.63
C GLN A 11 5.83 29.93 -2.14
N SER A 12 7.10 29.80 -2.50
CA SER A 12 7.58 29.66 -3.86
C SER A 12 6.56 28.93 -4.74
N ASP A 13 6.24 29.48 -5.91
CA ASP A 13 5.34 28.92 -6.93
C ASP A 13 5.86 27.60 -7.54
N VAL A 14 6.40 26.71 -6.71
CA VAL A 14 6.83 25.37 -7.08
C VAL A 14 5.56 24.53 -7.14
N TYR A 15 5.06 24.35 -8.35
CA TYR A 15 4.04 23.36 -8.62
C TYR A 15 4.61 21.98 -8.28
N ILE A 16 4.22 21.42 -7.13
CA ILE A 16 4.58 20.06 -6.74
C ILE A 16 3.62 19.12 -7.45
N TYR A 17 4.14 18.39 -8.44
CA TYR A 17 3.36 17.40 -9.17
C TYR A 17 2.81 16.33 -8.21
N PRO A 18 1.51 15.99 -8.26
CA PRO A 18 0.90 15.06 -7.33
C PRO A 18 1.46 13.64 -7.52
N HIS A 19 2.32 13.22 -6.61
CA HIS A 19 2.81 11.85 -6.58
C HIS A 19 1.79 10.91 -5.91
N LYS A 20 1.65 9.70 -6.45
CA LYS A 20 0.83 8.67 -5.84
C LYS A 20 1.57 8.03 -4.67
N HIS A 21 0.87 7.77 -3.57
CA HIS A 21 1.45 7.18 -2.37
C HIS A 21 0.92 5.75 -2.16
N CYS A 22 1.77 4.87 -1.62
CA CYS A 22 1.37 3.52 -1.26
C CYS A 22 0.35 3.57 -0.12
N LYS A 23 -0.83 2.95 -0.31
CA LYS A 23 -1.91 2.90 0.71
C LYS A 23 -1.56 2.27 2.06
N LYS A 24 -0.35 1.74 2.24
CA LYS A 24 0.04 0.98 3.44
C LYS A 24 1.24 1.58 4.18
N CYS A 25 2.17 2.20 3.47
CA CYS A 25 3.39 2.75 4.08
C CYS A 25 3.71 4.17 3.61
N ASP A 26 2.82 4.79 2.83
CA ASP A 26 2.92 6.16 2.32
C ASP A 26 4.22 6.49 1.57
N LYS A 27 4.97 5.48 1.13
CA LYS A 27 6.07 5.67 0.17
C LYS A 27 5.51 6.16 -1.15
N ILE A 28 6.23 7.08 -1.80
CA ILE A 28 5.94 7.51 -3.17
C ILE A 28 6.06 6.30 -4.11
N ILE A 29 5.07 6.11 -4.98
CA ILE A 29 5.02 5.02 -5.96
C ILE A 29 4.70 5.58 -7.34
N GLU A 30 5.06 4.81 -8.37
CA GLU A 30 4.73 5.12 -9.75
C GLU A 30 3.21 5.22 -9.97
N GLU A 31 2.83 6.04 -10.94
CA GLU A 31 1.46 6.18 -11.36
C GLU A 31 0.90 4.83 -11.87
N GLY A 32 -0.37 4.57 -11.61
CA GLY A 32 -1.02 3.29 -11.95
C GLY A 32 -0.91 2.18 -10.89
N ILE A 33 0.05 2.23 -9.96
CA ILE A 33 0.22 1.19 -8.92
C ILE A 33 -0.50 1.61 -7.62
N THR A 34 -0.99 0.66 -6.81
CA THR A 34 -1.68 0.95 -5.52
C THR A 34 -0.82 0.69 -4.29
N TYR A 35 0.16 -0.20 -4.41
CA TYR A 35 1.05 -0.61 -3.34
C TYR A 35 2.50 -0.57 -3.83
N CYS A 36 3.44 -0.23 -2.95
CA CYS A 36 4.86 -0.40 -3.26
C CYS A 36 5.21 -1.90 -3.38
N SER A 37 6.35 -2.19 -4.00
CA SER A 37 6.85 -3.56 -4.22
C SER A 37 6.89 -4.40 -2.94
N GLU A 38 7.40 -3.84 -1.85
CA GLU A 38 7.46 -4.48 -0.53
C GLU A 38 6.06 -4.82 0.01
N CYS A 39 5.15 -3.84 0.00
CA CYS A 39 3.80 -4.03 0.51
C CYS A 39 3.01 -5.04 -0.33
N TYR A 40 3.23 -5.02 -1.64
CA TYR A 40 2.64 -5.96 -2.58
C TYR A 40 3.15 -7.39 -2.37
N ALA A 41 4.45 -7.59 -2.14
CA ALA A 41 5.03 -8.89 -1.84
C ALA A 41 4.42 -9.50 -0.57
N ILE A 42 4.30 -8.71 0.51
CA ILE A 42 3.66 -9.16 1.76
C ILE A 42 2.19 -9.56 1.52
N LEU A 43 1.46 -8.80 0.70
CA LEU A 43 0.08 -9.12 0.34
C LEU A 43 -0.01 -10.45 -0.42
N GLN A 44 0.91 -10.69 -1.36
CA GLN A 44 0.96 -11.92 -2.13
C GLN A 44 1.28 -13.14 -1.26
N ASP A 45 2.23 -13.02 -0.32
CA ASP A 45 2.57 -14.12 0.59
C ASP A 45 1.41 -14.47 1.52
N LYS A 46 0.68 -13.46 2.03
CA LYS A 46 -0.54 -13.70 2.80
C LYS A 46 -1.59 -14.46 1.98
N LYS A 47 -1.76 -14.13 0.70
CA LYS A 47 -2.68 -14.86 -0.21
C LYS A 47 -2.23 -16.30 -0.43
N LYS A 48 -0.93 -16.55 -0.64
CA LYS A 48 -0.36 -17.89 -0.80
C LYS A 48 -0.58 -18.75 0.45
N LYS A 49 -0.25 -18.23 1.64
CA LYS A 49 -0.48 -18.93 2.92
C LYS A 49 -1.94 -19.28 3.14
N LYS A 50 -2.87 -18.36 2.84
CA LYS A 50 -4.32 -18.63 2.89
C LYS A 50 -4.75 -19.73 1.93
N LYS A 51 -4.25 -19.74 0.69
CA LYS A 51 -4.54 -20.81 -0.28
C LYS A 51 -4.04 -22.17 0.22
N TRP A 52 -2.81 -22.22 0.73
CA TRP A 52 -2.23 -23.44 1.27
C TRP A 52 -3.02 -23.99 2.46
N TYR A 53 -3.41 -23.11 3.40
CA TYR A 53 -4.24 -23.50 4.54
C TYR A 53 -5.59 -24.08 4.10
N LYS A 54 -6.26 -23.44 3.12
CA LYS A 54 -7.52 -23.96 2.55
C LYS A 54 -7.34 -25.33 1.91
N PHE A 55 -6.24 -25.54 1.19
CA PHE A 55 -5.94 -26.84 0.58
C PHE A 55 -5.72 -27.93 1.63
N LYS A 56 -4.92 -27.64 2.67
CA LYS A 56 -4.67 -28.59 3.77
C LYS A 56 -5.96 -28.97 4.49
N LYS A 57 -6.82 -27.99 4.79
CA LYS A 57 -8.13 -28.22 5.41
C LYS A 57 -9.04 -29.08 4.53
N LYS A 58 -9.04 -28.85 3.21
CA LYS A 58 -9.83 -29.69 2.27
C LYS A 58 -9.36 -31.14 2.27
N LYS A 59 -8.04 -31.37 2.37
CA LYS A 59 -7.47 -32.73 2.42
C LYS A 59 -7.87 -33.47 3.70
N GLN A 60 -7.77 -32.80 4.86
CA GLN A 60 -8.18 -33.38 6.15
C GLN A 60 -9.66 -33.77 6.17
N ASN A 61 -10.54 -32.89 5.68
CA ASN A 61 -11.97 -33.18 5.60
C ASN A 61 -12.32 -34.32 4.63
N ALA A 62 -11.45 -34.64 3.66
CA ALA A 62 -11.68 -35.74 2.72
C ALA A 62 -11.22 -37.09 3.31
N GLU A 63 -10.14 -37.08 4.10
CA GLU A 63 -9.62 -38.28 4.80
C GLU A 63 -10.48 -38.69 6.01
N GLU A 64 -11.27 -37.76 6.59
CA GLU A 64 -12.20 -38.04 7.71
C GLU A 64 -13.59 -38.52 7.25
N SER A 65 -13.84 -38.52 5.93
CA SER A 65 -15.12 -38.93 5.32
C SER A 65 -15.09 -40.26 4.57
N ASP A 66 -13.98 -41.01 4.68
CA ASP A 66 -13.80 -42.40 4.21
C ASP A 66 -13.74 -43.33 5.45
#